data_AF-A0A5K1BLE0-F1
#
_entry.id   AF-A0A5K1BLE0-F1
#
_cell.length_a   1.000
_cell.length_b   1.000
_cell.length_c   1.000
_cell.angle_alpha   90.00
_cell.angle_beta   90.00
_cell.angle_gamma   90.00
#
_symmetry.space_group_name_H-M   'P 1'
#
loop_
_entity.id
_entity.type
_entity.pdbx_description
1 polymer ?
#
loop_
_entity_poly.entity_id
_entity_poly.type
_entity_poly.pdbx_seq_one_letter_code
_entity_poly.pdbx_strand_id
1 'polypeptide(L)' 'VSSIEIERICNGVDDAVLETAAIGVPPLGGGPEQLVIAVVFKDTNFSSEADLSSLKKAFNSSLQRKLNPLFRV' A
#
# COMPACT_ATOMS: atom_id res chain seq x y z
N VAL A 1 -10.89 -1.77 9.08
CA VAL A 1 -10.45 -1.99 7.68
C VAL A 1 -9.86 -3.38 7.61
N SER A 2 -10.31 -4.19 6.65
CA SER A 2 -9.80 -5.54 6.38
C SER A 2 -8.61 -5.49 5.40
N SER A 3 -7.68 -6.45 5.48
CA SER A 3 -6.55 -6.58 4.54
C SER A 3 -7.01 -6.63 3.09
N ILE A 4 -8.10 -7.35 2.82
CA ILE A 4 -8.69 -7.47 1.48
C ILE A 4 -9.12 -6.11 0.92
N GLU A 5 -9.60 -5.19 1.77
CA GLU A 5 -9.98 -3.84 1.34
C GLU A 5 -8.75 -3.02 0.96
N ILE A 6 -7.67 -3.12 1.74
CA ILE A 6 -6.39 -2.45 1.46
C ILE A 6 -5.80 -2.97 0.16
N GLU A 7 -5.74 -4.28 -0.02
CA GLU A 7 -5.20 -4.95 -1.21
C GLU A 7 -5.95 -4.54 -2.47
N ARG A 8 -7.29 -4.54 -2.42
CA ARG A 8 -8.12 -4.07 -3.54
C ARG A 8 -7.87 -2.61 -3.91
N ILE A 9 -7.57 -1.77 -2.92
CA ILE A 9 -7.22 -0.38 -3.18
C ILE A 9 -5.87 -0.32 -3.88
N CYS A 10 -4.85 -0.97 -3.33
CA CYS A 10 -3.48 -0.96 -3.84
C CYS A 10 -3.35 -1.59 -5.24
N ASN A 11 -4.07 -2.69 -5.51
CA ASN A 11 -4.11 -3.36 -6.82
C ASN A 11 -4.59 -2.44 -7.95
N GLY A 12 -5.31 -1.36 -7.64
CA GLY A 12 -5.84 -0.43 -8.63
C GLY A 12 -5.12 0.93 -8.68
N VAL A 13 -3.98 1.09 -8.00
CA VAL A 13 -3.27 2.38 -7.96
C VAL A 13 -2.38 2.60 -9.18
N ASP A 14 -1.74 1.55 -9.68
CA ASP A 14 -0.79 1.62 -10.79
C ASP A 14 -0.96 0.39 -11.68
N ASP A 15 -0.90 0.57 -12.99
CA ASP A 15 -1.05 -0.54 -13.95
C ASP A 15 0.15 -1.50 -13.92
N ALA A 16 1.30 -1.07 -13.40
CA ALA A 16 2.46 -1.94 -13.22
C ALA A 16 2.26 -2.99 -12.11
N VAL A 17 1.28 -2.81 -11.22
CA VAL A 17 0.99 -3.74 -10.13
C VAL A 17 0.16 -4.91 -10.66
N LEU A 18 0.64 -6.13 -10.41
CA LEU A 18 -0.12 -7.36 -10.66
C LEU A 18 -1.04 -7.64 -9.48
N GLU A 19 -0.45 -7.78 -8.29
CA GLU A 19 -1.15 -8.09 -7.05
C GLU A 19 -0.41 -7.51 -5.84
N THR A 20 -1.14 -7.33 -4.74
CA THR A 20 -0.61 -6.86 -3.47
C THR A 20 -1.15 -7.69 -2.31
N ALA A 21 -0.36 -7.76 -1.24
CA ALA A 21 -0.77 -8.35 0.04
C ALA A 21 -0.54 -7.36 1.18
N ALA A 22 -1.53 -7.21 2.06
CA ALA A 22 -1.49 -6.28 3.18
C ALA A 22 -1.25 -7.02 4.50
N ILE A 23 -0.14 -6.70 5.16
CA ILE A 23 0.35 -7.40 6.35
C ILE A 23 0.50 -6.41 7.49
N GLY A 24 -0.12 -6.71 8.63
CA GLY A 24 0.17 -6.05 9.90
C GLY A 24 1.42 -6.66 10.52
N VAL A 25 2.41 -5.82 10.85
CA VAL A 25 3.65 -6.22 11.51
C VAL A 25 3.82 -5.43 12.80
N PRO A 26 3.96 -6.08 13.96
CA PRO A 26 4.20 -5.37 15.22
C PRO A 26 5.61 -4.73 15.22
N PRO A 27 5.74 -3.44 15.60
CA PRO A 27 7.04 -2.78 15.68
C PRO A 27 7.88 -3.31 16.86
N LEU A 28 9.21 -3.30 16.68
CA LEU A 28 10.16 -3.56 17.76
C LEU A 28 10.02 -2.47 18.83
N GLY A 29 9.62 -2.86 20.05
CA GLY A 29 9.37 -1.93 21.15
C GLY A 29 7.90 -1.64 21.45
N GLY A 30 6.97 -2.24 20.71
CA GLY A 30 5.53 -2.05 20.91
C GLY A 30 4.99 -0.76 20.27
N GLY A 31 3.67 -0.63 20.26
CA GLY A 31 2.96 0.45 19.56
C GLY A 31 2.01 -0.11 18.49
N PRO A 32 1.37 0.77 17.70
CA PRO A 32 0.46 0.35 16.64
C PRO A 32 1.18 -0.52 15.60
N GLU A 33 0.47 -1.53 15.10
CA GLU A 33 0.90 -2.35 13.97
C GLU A 33 1.35 -1.49 12.79
N GLN A 34 2.49 -1.85 12.19
CA GLN A 34 2.95 -1.27 10.94
C GLN A 34 2.29 -2.00 9.77
N LEU A 35 1.76 -1.24 8.82
CA LEU A 35 1.25 -1.80 7.58
C LEU A 35 2.40 -1.99 6.59
N VAL A 36 2.66 -3.24 6.23
CA VAL A 36 3.58 -3.64 5.17
C VAL A 36 2.77 -4.09 3.97
N ILE A 37 3.09 -3.55 2.79
CA ILE A 37 2.49 -3.95 1.51
C ILE A 37 3.55 -4.69 0.70
N ALA A 38 3.33 -5.97 0.44
CA ALA A 38 4.10 -6.72 -0.55
C ALA A 38 3.46 -6.50 -1.93
N VAL A 39 4.26 -6.24 -2.94
CA VAL A 39 3.80 -5.92 -4.31
C VAL A 39 4.45 -6.89 -5.29
N VAL A 40 3.64 -7.45 -6.17
CA VAL A 40 4.10 -8.18 -7.35
C VAL A 40 3.89 -7.27 -8.55
N PHE A 41 4.93 -7.06 -9.36
CA PHE A 41 4.86 -6.26 -10.58
C PHE A 41 4.57 -7.14 -11.80
N LYS A 42 3.88 -6.57 -12.79
CA LYS A 42 3.62 -7.23 -14.08
C LYS A 42 4.92 -7.39 -14.90
N ASP A 43 5.80 -6.39 -14.84
CA ASP A 43 7.10 -6.38 -15.52
C ASP A 43 8.25 -6.21 -14.53
N THR A 44 9.37 -6.89 -14.79
CA THR A 44 10.57 -6.84 -13.93
C THR A 44 11.36 -5.53 -14.02
N ASN A 45 11.00 -4.63 -14.94
CA ASN A 45 11.71 -3.36 -15.13
C ASN A 45 11.28 -2.30 -14.10
N PHE A 46 10.21 -2.56 -13.35
CA PHE A 46 9.66 -1.66 -12.36
C PHE A 46 10.27 -1.95 -10.99
N SER A 47 11.49 -1.49 -10.76
CA SER A 47 12.21 -1.79 -9.49
C SER A 47 13.24 -0.74 -9.11
N SER A 48 13.26 0.44 -9.73
CA SER A 48 14.15 1.51 -9.27
C SER A 48 13.65 2.07 -7.94
N GLU A 49 14.56 2.53 -7.09
CA GLU A 49 14.23 3.22 -5.83
C GLU A 49 13.28 4.42 -6.05
N ALA A 50 13.43 5.12 -7.18
CA ALA A 50 12.56 6.23 -7.54
C ALA A 50 11.11 5.77 -7.80
N ASP A 51 10.94 4.65 -8.50
CA ASP A 51 9.63 4.06 -8.81
C ASP A 51 8.95 3.57 -7.52
N LEU A 52 9.70 2.88 -6.66
CA LEU A 52 9.19 2.39 -5.37
C LEU A 52 8.76 3.55 -4.45
N SER A 53 9.54 4.64 -4.41
CA SER A 53 9.19 5.81 -3.61
C SER A 53 7.91 6.50 -4.12
N SER A 54 7.71 6.53 -5.43
CA SER A 54 6.54 7.11 -6.08
C SER A 54 5.30 6.25 -5.84
N LEU A 55 5.44 4.93 -6.00
CA LEU A 55 4.38 3.96 -5.70
C LEU A 55 3.96 4.02 -4.24
N LYS A 56 4.91 4.10 -3.31
CA LYS A 56 4.62 4.25 -1.87
C LYS A 56 3.80 5.50 -1.58
N LYS A 57 4.09 6.63 -2.23
CA LYS A 57 3.29 7.86 -2.09
C LYS A 57 1.88 7.67 -2.67
N ALA A 58 1.78 7.05 -3.85
CA ALA A 58 0.49 6.79 -4.51
C ALA A 58 -0.40 5.85 -3.68
N PHE A 59 0.16 4.81 -3.08
CA PHE A 59 -0.54 3.93 -2.14
C PHE A 59 -1.04 4.69 -0.92
N ASN A 60 -0.17 5.46 -0.25
CA ASN A 60 -0.58 6.24 0.92
C ASN A 60 -1.71 7.22 0.60
N SER A 61 -1.62 7.93 -0.53
CA SER A 61 -2.66 8.86 -0.96
C SER A 61 -3.98 8.14 -1.25
N SER A 62 -3.95 7.00 -1.95
CA SER A 62 -5.13 6.22 -2.29
C SER A 62 -5.80 5.60 -1.08
N LEU A 63 -5.00 5.07 -0.14
CA LEU A 63 -5.48 4.52 1.13
C LEU A 63 -6.10 5.60 2.00
N GLN A 64 -5.46 6.76 2.14
CA GLN A 64 -6.04 7.90 2.87
C GLN A 64 -7.38 8.33 2.26
N ARG A 65 -7.46 8.46 0.93
CA ARG A 65 -8.70 8.89 0.27
C ARG A 65 -9.84 7.87 0.38
N LYS A 66 -9.54 6.58 0.30
CA LYS A 66 -10.56 5.51 0.25
C LYS A 66 -10.91 4.92 1.62
N LEU A 67 -9.97 4.89 2.57
CA LEU A 67 -10.17 4.33 3.91
C LEU A 67 -10.41 5.37 4.99
N ASN A 68 -10.12 6.65 4.73
CA ASN A 68 -10.38 7.73 5.68
C ASN A 68 -11.51 8.69 5.23
N PRO A 69 -12.76 8.24 5.00
CA PRO A 69 -13.86 9.14 4.70
C PRO A 69 -14.41 9.88 5.93
N LEU A 70 -13.98 9.55 7.15
CA LEU A 70 -14.57 10.03 8.42
C LEU A 70 -13.79 11.14 9.13
N PHE A 71 -12.60 11.52 8.63
CA PHE A 71 -11.87 12.68 9.14
C PHE A 71 -11.66 13.70 8.02
N ARG A 72 -12.73 14.46 7.73
CA ARG A 72 -12.57 15.84 7.26
C ARG A 72 -12.12 16.65 8.47
N VAL A 73 -10.82 16.94 8.56
CA VAL A 73 -10.31 18.09 9.33
C VAL A 73 -9.96 19.20 8.36
#